data_AF-A0A485CUQ9-F1
#
_entry.id   AF-A0A485CUQ9-F1
#
_cell.length_a   1.000
_cell.length_b   1.000
_cell.length_c   1.000
_cell.angle_alpha   90.00
_cell.angle_beta   90.00
_cell.angle_gamma   90.00
#
_symmetry.space_group_name_H-M   'P 1'
#
loop_
_entity.id
_entity.type
_entity.pdbx_description
1 polymer ?
#
loop_
_entity_poly.entity_id
_entity_poly.type
_entity_poly.pdbx_seq_one_letter_code
_entity_poly.pdbx_strand_id
1 'polypeptide(L)'
;MATRSMNGYIKLLTTSDIGILSLERTFDIIRENDLWELLTMHMMVVTSKLYASNKMLTAPTSYDIIKSQLIELMSENEKYRNNITAENYIRDKTNLSRSGIMRILSELKEGGYIEINRGILIKVHQLPEKF
;
A
#
# COMPACT_ATOMS: atom_id res chain seq x y z
N MET A 1 -26.06 -13.99 7.18
CA MET A 1 -24.79 -13.31 6.81
C MET A 1 -23.65 -14.25 7.12
N ALA A 2 -22.80 -14.57 6.14
CA ALA A 2 -21.68 -15.47 6.37
C ALA A 2 -20.61 -14.75 7.20
N THR A 3 -20.50 -15.09 8.48
CA THR A 3 -19.37 -14.67 9.32
C THR A 3 -18.16 -15.45 8.82
N ARG A 4 -17.31 -14.83 8.00
CA ARG A 4 -15.98 -15.40 7.71
C ARG A 4 -15.27 -15.59 9.05
N SER A 5 -14.99 -16.83 9.41
CA SER A 5 -14.17 -17.16 10.58
C SER A 5 -12.79 -16.55 10.39
N MET A 6 -12.43 -15.59 11.25
CA MET A 6 -11.09 -15.01 11.25
C MET A 6 -10.15 -16.02 11.91
N ASN A 7 -9.34 -16.72 11.12
CA ASN A 7 -8.28 -17.58 11.64
C ASN A 7 -7.18 -16.70 12.25
N GLY A 8 -7.29 -16.43 13.55
CA GLY A 8 -6.31 -15.65 14.31
C GLY A 8 -6.29 -16.09 15.77
N TYR A 9 -5.16 -15.87 16.43
CA TYR A 9 -4.99 -16.08 17.86
C TYR A 9 -4.49 -14.80 18.52
N ILE A 10 -4.91 -14.56 19.77
CA ILE A 10 -4.37 -13.47 20.59
C ILE A 10 -3.21 -14.05 21.39
N LYS A 11 -2.04 -13.44 21.28
CA LYS A 11 -0.86 -13.80 22.06
C LYS A 11 -0.56 -12.72 23.08
N LEU A 12 -0.41 -13.12 24.34
CA LEU A 12 0.09 -12.25 25.38
C LEU A 12 1.60 -12.05 25.22
N LEU A 13 2.06 -10.80 25.27
CA LEU A 13 3.49 -10.45 25.20
C LEU A 13 4.17 -10.44 26.58
N THR A 14 3.36 -10.33 27.64
CA THR A 14 3.78 -10.26 29.04
C THR A 14 2.82 -11.08 29.90
N THR A 15 3.18 -11.36 31.16
CA THR A 15 2.25 -11.94 32.14
C THR A 15 1.03 -11.02 32.28
N SER A 16 -0.17 -11.57 32.12
CA SER A 16 -1.42 -10.80 32.12
C SER A 16 -2.60 -11.65 32.55
N ASP A 17 -3.56 -11.00 33.21
CA ASP A 17 -4.86 -11.59 33.53
C ASP A 17 -5.82 -11.39 32.35
N ILE A 18 -6.59 -12.43 32.01
CA ILE A 18 -7.55 -12.40 30.90
C ILE A 18 -8.97 -12.53 31.46
N GLY A 19 -9.81 -11.54 31.17
CA GLY A 19 -11.26 -11.66 31.29
C GLY A 19 -11.88 -12.12 29.97
N ILE A 20 -12.76 -13.12 30.01
CA ILE A 20 -13.51 -13.60 28.84
C ILE A 20 -15.00 -13.39 29.10
N LEU A 21 -15.68 -12.84 28.11
CA LEU A 21 -17.13 -12.67 28.13
C LEU A 21 -17.74 -13.22 26.83
N SER A 22 -18.94 -13.78 26.92
CA SER A 22 -19.69 -14.10 25.70
C SER A 22 -20.13 -12.80 25.02
N LEU A 23 -20.25 -12.85 23.69
CA LEU A 23 -20.70 -11.69 22.92
C LEU A 23 -22.12 -11.27 23.32
N GLU A 24 -23.00 -12.25 23.59
CA GLU A 24 -24.36 -12.01 24.08
C GLU A 24 -24.35 -11.23 25.39
N ARG A 25 -23.60 -11.70 26.40
CA ARG A 25 -23.50 -11.00 27.69
C ARG A 25 -22.86 -9.63 27.55
N THR A 26 -21.94 -9.46 26.60
CA THR A 26 -21.31 -8.17 26.30
C THR A 26 -22.37 -7.17 25.83
N PHE A 27 -23.23 -7.58 24.89
CA PHE A 27 -24.31 -6.73 24.41
C PHE A 27 -25.36 -6.43 25.48
N ASP A 28 -25.66 -7.37 26.36
CA ASP A 28 -26.56 -7.12 27.49
C ASP A 28 -26.01 -6.04 28.41
N ILE A 29 -24.74 -6.15 28.81
CA ILE A 29 -24.09 -5.14 29.67
C ILE A 29 -24.08 -3.77 28.99
N ILE A 30 -23.78 -3.71 27.69
CA ILE A 30 -23.76 -2.45 26.95
C ILE A 30 -25.15 -1.80 26.94
N ARG A 31 -26.20 -2.59 26.73
CA ARG A 31 -27.59 -2.11 26.75
C ARG A 31 -28.05 -1.68 28.14
N GLU A 32 -27.76 -2.48 29.16
CA GLU A 32 -28.15 -2.23 30.55
C GLU A 32 -27.51 -0.94 31.11
N ASN A 33 -26.32 -0.58 30.63
CA ASN A 33 -25.51 0.52 31.19
C ASN A 33 -25.28 1.68 30.21
N ASP A 34 -25.98 1.70 29.07
CA ASP A 34 -25.85 2.72 28.02
C ASP A 34 -24.40 2.98 27.56
N LEU A 35 -23.63 1.91 27.34
CA LEU A 35 -22.19 1.99 27.03
C LEU A 35 -21.88 2.10 25.54
N TRP A 36 -22.85 2.52 24.72
CA TRP A 36 -22.68 2.57 23.26
C TRP A 36 -21.63 3.59 22.82
N GLU A 37 -21.51 4.71 23.53
CA GLU A 37 -20.46 5.70 23.26
C GLU A 37 -19.07 5.10 23.49
N LEU A 38 -18.86 4.42 24.63
CA LEU A 38 -17.60 3.77 24.97
C LEU A 38 -17.22 2.69 23.95
N LEU A 39 -18.19 1.84 23.56
CA LEU A 39 -17.99 0.85 22.51
C LEU A 39 -17.57 1.52 21.20
N THR A 40 -18.26 2.58 20.80
CA THR A 40 -18.02 3.29 19.54
C THR A 40 -16.63 3.93 19.52
N MET A 41 -16.22 4.57 20.62
CA MET A 41 -14.86 5.11 20.78
C MET A 41 -13.81 4.00 20.66
N HIS A 42 -14.01 2.85 21.31
CA HIS A 42 -13.11 1.72 21.20
C HIS A 42 -13.01 1.20 19.76
N MET A 43 -14.15 1.02 19.09
CA MET A 43 -14.21 0.59 17.69
C MET A 43 -13.51 1.57 16.75
N MET A 44 -13.66 2.88 16.97
CA MET A 44 -12.97 3.91 16.19
C MET A 44 -11.45 3.76 16.28
N VAL A 45 -10.91 3.50 17.48
CA VAL A 45 -9.47 3.29 17.68
C VAL A 45 -9.00 2.00 16.99
N VAL A 46 -9.74 0.90 17.16
CA VAL A 46 -9.41 -0.40 16.52
C VAL A 46 -9.43 -0.27 15.00
N THR A 47 -10.49 0.31 14.42
CA THR A 47 -10.61 0.50 12.98
C THR A 47 -9.53 1.42 12.43
N SER A 48 -9.18 2.50 13.14
CA SER A 48 -8.10 3.40 12.72
C SER A 48 -6.74 2.68 12.65
N LYS A 49 -6.44 1.82 13.63
CA LYS A 49 -5.22 1.00 13.64
C LYS A 49 -5.22 -0.03 12.51
N LEU A 50 -6.34 -0.71 12.30
CA LEU A 50 -6.48 -1.66 11.19
C LEU A 50 -6.30 -0.97 9.83
N TYR A 51 -6.87 0.22 9.66
CA TYR A 51 -6.72 1.01 8.45
C TYR A 51 -5.27 1.45 8.22
N ALA A 52 -4.58 1.94 9.25
CA ALA A 52 -3.17 2.32 9.15
C ALA A 52 -2.27 1.11 8.79
N SER A 53 -2.48 -0.04 9.44
CA SER A 53 -1.78 -1.27 9.12
C SER A 53 -2.06 -1.76 7.71
N ASN A 54 -3.32 -1.69 7.26
CA ASN A 54 -3.70 -2.06 5.90
C ASN A 54 -3.06 -1.11 4.88
N LYS A 55 -3.08 0.20 5.14
CA LYS A 55 -2.39 1.19 4.30
C LYS A 55 -0.88 0.93 4.22
N MET A 56 -0.25 0.47 5.30
CA MET A 56 1.16 0.09 5.29
C MET A 56 1.42 -1.20 4.48
N LEU A 57 0.54 -2.20 4.61
CA LEU A 57 0.63 -3.47 3.88
C LEU A 57 0.33 -3.34 2.38
N THR A 58 -0.50 -2.37 2.02
CA THR A 58 -0.91 -2.07 0.63
C THR A 58 -0.22 -0.82 0.08
N ALA A 59 0.72 -0.24 0.83
CA ALA A 59 1.49 0.91 0.36
C ALA A 59 2.22 0.49 -0.91
N PRO A 60 2.06 1.23 -2.03
CA PRO A 60 2.73 0.89 -3.26
C PRO A 60 4.24 0.96 -3.01
N THR A 61 4.94 -0.11 -3.36
CA THR A 61 6.41 -0.15 -3.29
C THR A 61 6.98 0.89 -4.23
N SER A 62 8.26 1.25 -4.06
CA SER A 62 8.96 2.11 -5.03
C SER A 62 8.85 1.57 -6.46
N TYR A 63 8.81 0.24 -6.62
CA TYR A 63 8.56 -0.40 -7.90
C TYR A 63 7.14 -0.14 -8.41
N ASP A 64 6.10 -0.32 -7.60
CA ASP A 64 4.70 -0.09 -8.01
C ASP A 64 4.48 1.36 -8.45
N ILE A 65 5.08 2.31 -7.72
CA ILE A 65 5.05 3.73 -8.07
C ILE A 65 5.73 3.96 -9.42
N ILE A 66 6.95 3.46 -9.62
CA ILE A 66 7.70 3.62 -10.89
C ILE A 66 6.96 2.95 -12.05
N LYS A 67 6.42 1.74 -11.85
CA LYS A 67 5.60 1.02 -12.83
C LYS A 67 4.42 1.87 -13.28
N SER A 68 3.67 2.44 -12.34
CA SER A 68 2.55 3.33 -12.65
C SER A 68 3.01 4.56 -13.45
N GLN A 69 4.12 5.19 -13.04
CA GLN A 69 4.63 6.39 -13.70
C GLN A 69 5.19 6.12 -15.10
N LEU A 70 5.77 4.93 -15.36
CA LEU A 70 6.21 4.52 -16.70
C LEU A 70 5.02 4.31 -17.64
N ILE A 71 3.93 3.71 -17.15
CA ILE A 71 2.69 3.54 -17.92
C ILE A 71 2.09 4.91 -18.24
N GLU A 72 2.03 5.81 -17.25
CA GLU A 72 1.55 7.18 -17.42
C GLU A 72 2.40 7.92 -18.46
N LEU A 73 3.73 7.89 -18.34
CA LEU A 73 4.66 8.51 -19.29
C LEU A 73 4.51 7.97 -20.72
N MET A 74 4.17 6.68 -20.89
CA MET A 74 3.88 6.12 -22.21
C MET A 74 2.55 6.59 -22.81
N SER A 75 1.61 7.02 -21.98
CA SER A 75 0.33 7.59 -22.42
C SER A 75 0.39 9.08 -22.74
N GLU A 76 1.46 9.76 -22.31
CA GLU A 76 1.70 11.17 -22.61
C GLU A 76 1.95 11.41 -24.12
N ASN A 77 1.74 12.66 -24.55
CA ASN A 77 2.04 13.06 -25.92
C ASN A 77 3.52 12.83 -26.24
N GLU A 78 3.81 12.28 -27.42
CA GLU A 78 5.16 11.99 -27.88
C GLU A 78 6.12 13.18 -27.81
N LYS A 79 5.65 14.40 -28.14
CA LYS A 79 6.45 15.62 -28.03
C LYS A 79 6.92 15.88 -26.60
N TYR A 80 6.07 15.62 -25.61
CA TYR A 80 6.43 15.78 -24.21
C TYR A 80 7.38 14.67 -23.76
N ARG A 81 7.02 13.41 -24.05
CA ARG A 81 7.82 12.22 -23.69
C ARG A 81 9.25 12.30 -24.22
N ASN A 82 9.45 12.81 -25.43
CA ASN A 82 10.78 12.92 -26.05
C ASN A 82 11.63 14.06 -25.49
N ASN A 83 11.06 14.95 -24.67
CA ASN A 83 11.75 16.10 -24.08
C ASN A 83 11.97 15.96 -22.57
N ILE A 84 11.59 14.84 -21.95
CA ILE A 84 11.80 14.58 -20.53
C ILE A 84 12.41 13.20 -20.31
N THR A 85 13.38 13.11 -19.39
CA THR A 85 13.90 11.80 -19.00
C THR A 85 12.90 11.07 -18.13
N ALA A 86 12.86 9.73 -18.23
CA ALA A 86 12.02 8.91 -17.37
C ALA A 86 12.29 9.19 -15.88
N GLU A 87 13.56 9.37 -15.51
CA GLU A 87 13.94 9.71 -14.14
C GLU A 87 13.38 11.05 -13.69
N ASN A 88 13.52 12.13 -14.47
CA ASN A 88 13.00 13.44 -14.09
C ASN A 88 11.48 13.41 -13.97
N TYR A 89 10.79 12.79 -14.93
CA TYR A 89 9.34 12.64 -14.89
C TYR A 89 8.86 11.95 -13.60
N ILE A 90 9.50 10.83 -13.24
CA ILE A 90 9.17 10.08 -12.02
C ILE A 90 9.54 10.88 -10.77
N ARG A 91 10.70 11.52 -10.74
CA ARG A 91 11.19 12.27 -9.58
C ARG A 91 10.32 13.50 -9.30
N ASP A 92 9.81 14.16 -10.32
CA ASP A 92 8.98 15.35 -10.15
C ASP A 92 7.55 15.00 -9.68
N LYS A 93 7.10 13.75 -9.88
CA LYS A 93 5.76 13.26 -9.48
C LYS A 93 5.76 12.38 -8.22
N THR A 94 6.92 12.10 -7.63
CA THR A 94 7.04 11.16 -6.51
C THR A 94 8.07 11.64 -5.48
N ASN A 95 8.02 11.08 -4.27
CA ASN A 95 9.04 11.34 -3.23
C ASN A 95 10.24 10.38 -3.31
N LEU A 96 10.42 9.68 -4.43
CA LEU A 96 11.49 8.71 -4.59
C LEU A 96 12.83 9.40 -4.81
N SER A 97 13.88 8.84 -4.19
CA SER A 97 15.24 9.32 -4.43
C SER A 97 15.68 9.01 -5.85
N ARG A 98 16.51 9.87 -6.42
CA ARG A 98 17.11 9.66 -7.75
C ARG A 98 17.83 8.32 -7.86
N SER A 99 18.60 7.93 -6.85
CA SER A 99 19.31 6.64 -6.84
C SER A 99 18.35 5.45 -6.79
N GLY A 100 17.24 5.54 -6.05
CA GLY A 100 16.20 4.51 -6.01
C GLY A 100 15.48 4.34 -7.35
N ILE A 101 15.15 5.47 -8.00
CA ILE A 101 14.57 5.46 -9.35
C ILE A 101 15.53 4.83 -10.35
N MET A 102 16.78 5.30 -10.38
CA MET A 102 17.79 4.81 -11.32
C MET A 102 18.08 3.32 -11.13
N ARG A 103 18.10 2.82 -9.90
CA ARG A 103 18.28 1.38 -9.62
C ARG A 103 17.20 0.55 -10.33
N ILE A 104 15.94 0.89 -10.10
CA ILE A 104 14.80 0.16 -10.68
C ILE A 104 14.74 0.32 -12.20
N LEU A 105 15.00 1.52 -12.74
CA LEU A 105 15.06 1.74 -14.19
C LEU A 105 16.16 0.90 -14.86
N SER A 106 17.34 0.79 -14.22
CA SER A 106 18.44 -0.05 -14.72
C SER A 106 18.06 -1.53 -14.69
N GLU A 107 17.51 -2.02 -13.58
CA GLU A 107 17.04 -3.41 -13.45
C GLU A 107 15.96 -3.73 -14.51
N LEU A 108 15.00 -2.82 -14.74
CA LEU A 108 13.98 -2.99 -15.76
C LEU A 108 14.54 -2.96 -17.19
N LYS A 109 15.54 -2.12 -17.44
CA LYS A 109 16.22 -2.05 -18.73
C LYS A 109 17.03 -3.33 -19.00
N GLU A 110 17.79 -3.80 -18.02
CA GLU A 110 18.57 -5.04 -18.11
C GLU A 110 17.68 -6.27 -18.31
N GLY A 111 16.52 -6.30 -17.63
CA GLY A 111 15.50 -7.33 -17.83
C GLY A 111 14.74 -7.25 -19.15
N GLY A 112 15.02 -6.23 -20.00
CA GLY A 112 14.32 -6.05 -21.28
C GLY A 112 12.87 -5.60 -21.15
N TYR A 113 12.45 -5.15 -19.96
CA TYR A 113 11.08 -4.72 -19.69
C TYR A 113 10.79 -3.31 -20.22
N ILE A 114 11.82 -2.48 -20.35
CA ILE A 114 11.72 -1.12 -20.91
C ILE A 114 12.89 -0.83 -21.84
N GLU A 115 12.63 0.04 -22.80
CA GLU A 115 13.66 0.59 -23.69
C GLU A 115 13.87 2.07 -23.37
N ILE A 116 15.09 2.42 -22.95
CA ILE A 116 15.49 3.80 -22.66
C ILE A 116 16.69 4.17 -23.52
N ASN A 117 16.59 5.30 -24.23
CA ASN A 117 17.67 5.89 -25.00
C ASN A 117 17.99 7.30 -24.49
N ARG A 118 19.24 7.54 -24.07
CA ARG A 118 19.68 8.82 -23.47
C ARG A 118 18.74 9.34 -22.35
N GLY A 119 18.16 8.42 -21.58
CA GLY A 119 17.22 8.74 -20.49
C GLY A 119 15.75 8.90 -20.91
N ILE A 120 15.46 8.94 -22.22
CA ILE A 120 14.10 9.02 -22.77
C ILE A 120 13.47 7.63 -22.83
N LEU A 121 12.23 7.51 -22.35
CA LEU A 121 11.46 6.28 -22.43
C LEU A 121 10.93 6.08 -23.85
N ILE A 122 11.38 5.00 -24.50
CA ILE A 122 11.03 4.67 -25.88
C ILE A 122 9.87 3.67 -25.92
N LYS A 123 9.96 2.62 -25.09
CA LYS A 123 8.97 1.55 -25.06
C LYS A 123 8.87 0.92 -23.67
N VAL A 124 7.68 0.46 -23.34
CA VAL A 124 7.39 -0.38 -22.18
C VAL A 124 6.80 -1.69 -22.69
N HIS A 125 7.40 -2.80 -22.28
CA HIS A 125 6.94 -4.17 -22.56
C HIS A 125 6.09 -4.68 -21.38
N GLN A 126 5.98 -6.00 -21.22
CA GLN A 126 5.25 -6.59 -20.10
C GLN A 126 6.04 -6.44 -18.79
N LEU A 127 5.69 -5.43 -18.00
CA LEU A 127 6.29 -5.20 -16.68
C LEU A 127 5.93 -6.35 -15.71
N PRO A 128 6.88 -6.86 -14.90
CA PRO A 128 6.62 -7.97 -13.98
C PRO A 128 5.57 -7.61 -12.92
N GLU A 129 4.86 -8.61 -12.42
CA GLU A 129 3.84 -8.39 -11.37
C GLU A 129 4.45 -8.02 -10.02
N LYS A 130 5.68 -8.47 -9.74
CA LYS A 130 6.40 -8.23 -8.49
C LYS A 130 7.89 -8.04 -8.76
N PHE A 131 8.52 -7.21 -7.94
CA PHE A 131 9.96 -6.90 -7.95
C PHE A 131 10.49 -6.87 -6.53
#